data_AF-A0A956VWN1-F1
#
_entry.id   AF-A0A956VWN1-F1
#
_cell.length_a   1.000
_cell.length_b   1.000
_cell.length_c   1.000
_cell.angle_alpha   90.00
_cell.angle_beta   90.00
_cell.angle_gamma   90.00
#
_symmetry.space_group_name_H-M   'P 1'
#
loop_
_entity.id
_entity.type
_entity.pdbx_description
1 polymer ?
#
loop_
_entity_poly.entity_id
_entity_poly.type
_entity_poly.pdbx_seq_one_letter_code
_entity_poly.pdbx_strand_id
1 'polypeptide(L)' 'MPRNTDLYQAISAETIMLEGHGGDPIRAFYARPQGAGPYPTMVLVHHMPGWDDWFKEVTLKFAYRG' A
#
# COMPACT_ATOMS: atom_id res chain seq x y z
N MET A 1 16.67 13.35 -6.33
CA MET A 1 16.10 14.56 -5.71
C MET A 1 16.32 14.49 -4.21
N PRO A 2 16.93 15.50 -3.57
CA PRO A 2 17.10 15.48 -2.11
C PRO A 2 15.73 15.50 -1.42
N ARG A 3 15.55 14.67 -0.40
CA ARG A 3 14.30 14.55 0.34
C ARG A 3 14.17 15.75 1.28
N ASN A 4 13.25 16.65 0.98
CA ASN A 4 12.96 17.80 1.84
C ASN A 4 12.12 17.33 3.04
N THR A 5 12.64 17.51 4.26
CA THR A 5 11.99 17.12 5.51
C THR A 5 10.76 17.97 5.84
N ASP A 6 10.62 19.11 5.19
CA ASP A 6 9.58 20.10 5.48
C ASP A 6 8.31 19.85 4.65
N LEU A 7 8.36 18.88 3.72
CA LEU A 7 7.20 18.47 2.93
C LEU A 7 6.31 17.56 3.76
N TYR A 8 5.04 17.96 3.89
CA TYR A 8 4.02 17.11 4.49
C TYR A 8 3.83 15.84 3.64
N GLN A 9 4.26 14.69 4.18
CA GLN A 9 4.10 13.38 3.56
C GLN A 9 3.21 12.52 4.46
N ALA A 10 1.90 12.58 4.23
CA ALA A 10 0.96 11.69 4.90
C ALA A 10 0.75 10.40 4.09
N ILE A 11 0.58 9.28 4.77
CA ILE A 11 0.21 7.98 4.19
C ILE A 11 -1.08 7.55 4.86
N SER A 12 -2.05 7.05 4.10
CA SER A 12 -3.15 6.27 4.64
C SER A 12 -2.86 4.80 4.40
N ALA A 13 -3.06 3.96 5.41
CA ALA A 13 -2.90 2.52 5.31
C ALA A 13 -4.05 1.82 6.02
N GLU A 14 -4.68 0.87 5.34
CA GLU A 14 -5.89 0.22 5.81
C GLU A 14 -6.03 -1.19 5.21
N THR A 15 -6.85 -2.02 5.84
CA THR A 15 -7.27 -3.29 5.24
C THR A 15 -8.56 -3.04 4.47
N ILE A 16 -8.52 -3.20 3.16
CA ILE A 16 -9.68 -3.07 2.29
C ILE A 16 -10.25 -4.44 1.92
N MET A 17 -11.53 -4.45 1.55
CA MET A 17 -12.17 -5.60 0.92
C MET A 17 -12.17 -5.41 -0.59
N LEU A 18 -11.80 -6.45 -1.33
CA LEU A 18 -11.86 -6.51 -2.79
C LEU A 18 -12.74 -7.69 -3.20
N GLU A 19 -13.35 -7.58 -4.37
CA GLU A 19 -14.04 -8.71 -5.00
C GLU A 19 -13.02 -9.61 -5.69
N GLY A 20 -12.92 -10.84 -5.23
CA GLY A 20 -12.12 -11.90 -5.82
C GLY A 20 -12.86 -12.64 -6.93
N HIS A 21 -12.25 -13.74 -7.37
CA HIS A 21 -12.88 -14.60 -8.38
C HIS A 21 -14.22 -15.16 -7.88
N GLY A 22 -15.25 -15.15 -8.73
CA GLY A 22 -16.58 -15.63 -8.36
C GLY A 22 -17.33 -14.74 -7.36
N GLY A 23 -16.84 -13.54 -7.07
CA GLY A 23 -17.43 -12.64 -6.06
C GLY A 23 -16.95 -12.93 -4.63
N ASP A 24 -15.96 -13.81 -4.45
CA ASP A 24 -15.43 -14.13 -3.14
C ASP A 24 -14.74 -12.91 -2.52
N PRO A 25 -15.13 -12.45 -1.33
CA PRO A 25 -14.54 -11.27 -0.72
C PRO A 25 -13.12 -11.56 -0.23
N ILE A 26 -12.12 -10.84 -0.75
CA ILE A 26 -10.71 -10.95 -0.32
C ILE A 26 -10.27 -9.70 0.43
N ARG A 27 -9.32 -9.87 1.35
CA ARG A 27 -8.69 -8.77 2.09
C ARG A 27 -7.37 -8.39 1.47
N ALA A 28 -7.11 -7.09 1.37
CA ALA A 28 -5.81 -6.56 0.97
C ALA A 28 -5.36 -5.46 1.93
N PHE A 29 -4.07 -5.45 2.27
CA PHE A 29 -3.46 -4.32 2.94
C PHE A 29 -3.08 -3.27 1.90
N TYR A 30 -3.73 -2.12 1.97
CA TYR A 30 -3.59 -1.04 1.00
C TYR A 30 -2.97 0.17 1.68
N ALA A 31 -1.91 0.72 1.08
CA ALA A 31 -1.35 1.99 1.50
C ALA A 31 -1.20 2.93 0.31
N ARG A 32 -1.48 4.21 0.52
CA ARG A 32 -1.33 5.26 -0.49
C ARG A 32 -0.80 6.55 0.14
N PRO A 33 0.08 7.30 -0.56
CA PRO A 33 0.40 8.66 -0.17
C PRO A 33 -0.85 9.55 -0.26
N GLN A 34 -1.02 10.42 0.72
CA GLN A 34 -2.07 11.42 0.76
C GLN A 34 -1.59 12.67 0.03
N GLY A 35 -2.21 12.97 -1.10
CA GLY A 35 -1.86 14.10 -1.94
C GLY A 35 -2.62 14.06 -3.27
N ALA A 36 -2.72 15.22 -3.93
CA ALA A 36 -3.25 15.28 -5.28
C ALA A 36 -2.15 14.88 -6.26
N GLY A 37 -2.27 13.71 -6.89
CA GLY A 37 -1.38 13.28 -7.94
C GLY A 37 -1.80 11.96 -8.56
N PRO A 38 -1.43 11.69 -9.82
CA PRO A 38 -1.34 10.31 -10.26
C PRO A 38 -0.13 9.68 -9.57
N TYR A 39 -0.38 8.70 -8.70
CA TYR A 39 0.67 7.82 -8.17
C TYR A 39 0.63 6.50 -8.92
N PRO A 40 1.77 5.91 -9.29
CA PRO A 40 1.80 4.54 -9.77
C PRO A 40 1.24 3.59 -8.71
N THR A 41 0.63 2.49 -9.14
CA THR A 41 0.09 1.46 -8.25
C THR A 41 0.83 0.15 -8.48
N MET A 42 1.06 -0.59 -7.40
CA MET A 42 1.70 -1.90 -7.44
C MET A 42 0.91 -2.88 -6.58
N VAL A 43 0.90 -4.14 -7.01
CA VAL A 43 0.32 -5.26 -6.26
C VAL A 43 1.44 -6.13 -5.74
N LEU A 44 1.49 -6.31 -4.41
CA LEU A 44 2.42 -7.23 -3.75
C LEU A 44 1.70 -8.55 -3.49
N VAL A 45 2.13 -9.61 -4.15
CA VAL A 45 1.58 -10.96 -3.96
C VAL A 45 2.42 -11.67 -2.92
N HIS A 46 1.80 -12.01 -1.78
CA HIS A 46 2.50 -12.68 -0.70
C HIS A 46 2.64 -14.18 -0.96
N HIS A 47 3.69 -14.76 -0.38
CA HIS A 47 3.85 -16.21 -0.29
C HIS A 47 3.22 -16.73 1.02
N MET A 48 3.32 -18.03 1.29
CA MET A 48 2.96 -18.60 2.59
C MET A 48 3.96 -18.09 3.65
N PRO A 49 3.55 -17.57 4.83
CA PRO A 49 2.26 -17.77 5.53
C PRO A 49 1.17 -16.71 5.27
N GLY A 50 1.43 -15.67 4.48
CA GLY A 50 0.49 -14.57 4.33
C GLY A 50 1.17 -13.22 4.09
N TRP A 51 0.36 -12.16 4.08
CA TRP A 51 0.82 -10.78 4.20
C TRP A 51 1.12 -10.45 5.67
N ASP A 52 2.21 -11.04 6.14
CA ASP A 52 2.76 -10.78 7.46
C ASP A 52 3.22 -9.31 7.63
N ASP A 53 3.79 -9.00 8.79
CA ASP A 53 4.21 -7.64 9.09
C ASP A 53 5.30 -7.13 8.14
N TRP A 54 6.10 -8.03 7.57
CA TRP A 54 7.08 -7.67 6.55
C TRP A 54 6.39 -7.17 5.28
N PHE A 55 5.35 -7.86 4.80
CA PHE A 55 4.59 -7.38 3.65
C PHE A 55 3.92 -6.03 3.91
N LYS A 56 3.36 -5.80 5.10
CA LYS A 56 2.78 -4.49 5.45
C LYS A 56 3.84 -3.39 5.47
N GLU A 57 5.02 -3.66 6.04
CA GLU A 57 6.14 -2.72 6.08
C GLU A 57 6.63 -2.39 4.67
N VAL A 58 6.73 -3.40 3.80
CA VAL A 58 7.12 -3.22 2.39
C VAL A 58 6.08 -2.37 1.65
N THR A 59 4.78 -2.65 1.81
CA THR A 59 3.70 -1.84 1.24
C THR A 59 3.81 -0.36 1.66
N LEU A 60 4.05 -0.10 2.95
CA LEU A 60 4.25 1.26 3.47
C LEU A 60 5.48 1.94 2.87
N LYS A 61 6.60 1.22 2.73
CA LYS A 61 7.84 1.74 2.13
C LYS A 61 7.65 2.13 0.67
N PHE A 62 6.85 1.37 -0.09
CA PHE A 62 6.51 1.73 -1.46
C PHE A 62 5.59 2.96 -1.50
N ALA A 63 4.50 2.98 -0.73
CA ALA A 63 3.61 4.14 -0.65
C ALA A 63 4.35 5.42 -0.22
N TYR A 64 5.36 5.32 0.64
CA TYR A 64 6.21 6.42 1.07
C TYR A 64 7.15 6.96 -0.02
N ARG A 65 7.39 6.21 -1.09
CA ARG A 65 8.28 6.60 -2.19
C ARG A 65 7.52 7.16 -3.40
N GLY A 66 6.19 7.05 -3.41
CA GLY A 66 5.34 7.42 -4.55
C GLY A 66 5.63 6.55 -5.76
#